data_AF-A0A9W7E5U8-F1
#
_entry.id   AF-A0A9W7E5U8-F1
#
_cell.length_a   1.000
_cell.length_b   1.000
_cell.length_c   1.000
_cell.angle_alpha   90.00
_cell.angle_beta   90.00
_cell.angle_gamma   90.00
#
_symmetry.space_group_name_H-M   'P 1'
#
loop_
_entity.id
_entity.type
_entity.pdbx_description
1 polymer ?
#
loop_
_entity_poly.entity_id
_entity_poly.type
_entity_poly.pdbx_seq_one_letter_code
_entity_poly.pdbx_strand_id
1 'polypeptide(L)'
;MSQMKKRQMPSVIVLLLITAKAVVVADSTSNSTKFEFMQWQRDIPSNLPLPPSLIYASPVLKFRGGDSGCSPSTATCENPVSADLTSLISRLGSAFKSALDANVRDHDSECASSCEIYYCGNGTAAPDLDYTSYSMGSVPPEDFQNDFKYPLDLIKVTKDETPILTPEQAEEIVKLAEEEGVLNGEYKSGKYKLGGDWLTNLPQTRSLFNSHLSSSIFPSLATLFPNIVSSPSVLRAHSVALLRYNSTHPRTDTHVDNGILAMTLALSGKDDFKGGGTYFEHLGGETVEMEKGGVTFRPGSVRHGGKKVTEGERYILGAFLLIEDKVEHVRRLKNRGAEFRGKGELEEAKKYFEWALEINGKCVTCLKDLSEVLLVQDKVEEAERTLRKALELIPDDSDGLFSLGVILSKKGDAQGSIVAYEKSASINSDDYELQYNLGLKYSERGERDKELKCYSNAVDVKNDYGPALLNWGSSLAEAQDYDGAAEKFVRAMADEETTLKAAVNLAMVDNLRANGMAVKGDLGGASDVLEKSIGYLKKAIVEGATRGIVGDDSDFGSYLKTGKGLVGKLTMTLGQVFAGMKKFEAAEEVFRQLTKEFPTEKPGWMGLARILEMRHGEKAREEIENIKAKLQGL
;
A
#
# COMPACT_ATOMS: atom_id res chain seq x y z
N MET A 1 -40.55 -6.62 40.16
CA MET A 1 -41.81 -6.79 39.40
C MET A 1 -41.47 -7.17 37.97
N SER A 2 -42.04 -8.30 37.52
CA SER A 2 -42.30 -8.76 36.15
C SER A 2 -41.20 -8.59 35.09
N GLN A 3 -40.47 -9.65 34.71
CA GLN A 3 -40.81 -10.59 33.62
C GLN A 3 -41.38 -9.96 32.33
N MET A 4 -40.65 -10.15 31.22
CA MET A 4 -41.09 -10.61 29.88
C MET A 4 -40.06 -10.15 28.83
N LYS A 5 -39.70 -10.85 27.76
CA LYS A 5 -39.84 -12.24 27.30
C LYS A 5 -38.79 -12.38 26.19
N LYS A 6 -37.99 -13.46 26.23
CA LYS A 6 -37.17 -13.91 25.10
C LYS A 6 -38.09 -14.21 23.90
N ARG A 7 -37.70 -13.76 22.71
CA ARG A 7 -38.10 -14.38 21.44
C ARG A 7 -36.87 -14.57 20.56
N GLN A 8 -36.68 -15.83 20.16
CA GLN A 8 -35.69 -16.33 19.20
C GLN A 8 -36.12 -16.05 17.76
N MET A 9 -35.11 -16.13 16.88
CA MET A 9 -35.09 -16.51 15.44
C MET A 9 -34.89 -15.38 14.43
N PRO A 10 -34.30 -15.66 13.24
CA PRO A 10 -33.28 -16.67 12.91
C PRO A 10 -32.08 -16.09 12.11
N SER A 11 -31.04 -16.91 12.01
CA SER A 11 -29.80 -16.71 11.27
C SER A 11 -30.01 -16.36 9.79
N VAL A 12 -29.29 -15.34 9.31
CA VAL A 12 -29.09 -15.08 7.88
C VAL A 12 -27.58 -15.13 7.62
N ILE A 13 -27.19 -16.02 6.71
CA ILE A 13 -25.84 -16.22 6.18
C ILE A 13 -25.53 -15.03 5.26
N VAL A 14 -24.40 -14.34 5.47
CA VAL A 14 -23.82 -13.41 4.48
C VAL A 14 -22.30 -13.59 4.45
N LEU A 15 -21.83 -13.73 3.21
CA LEU A 15 -20.47 -13.92 2.73
C LEU A 15 -19.55 -12.73 3.07
N LEU A 16 -18.26 -13.04 3.28
CA LEU A 16 -17.15 -12.12 3.54
C LEU A 16 -16.97 -11.05 2.44
N LEU A 17 -16.85 -9.79 2.87
CA LEU A 17 -16.25 -8.69 2.11
C LEU A 17 -15.23 -7.99 3.02
N ILE A 18 -13.95 -8.02 2.65
CA ILE A 18 -12.87 -7.32 3.31
C ILE A 18 -12.80 -5.88 2.77
N THR A 19 -13.11 -4.95 3.68
CA THR A 19 -12.73 -3.52 3.78
C THR A 19 -13.14 -2.50 2.72
N ALA A 20 -14.19 -1.73 3.04
CA ALA A 20 -14.19 -0.27 2.96
C ALA A 20 -14.83 0.29 4.24
N LYS A 21 -14.12 1.15 4.97
CA LYS A 21 -14.64 1.84 6.17
C LYS A 21 -15.76 2.80 5.75
N ALA A 22 -16.97 2.60 6.27
CA ALA A 22 -18.01 3.62 6.29
C ALA A 22 -18.65 3.66 7.68
N VAL A 23 -18.56 4.82 8.32
CA VAL A 23 -19.33 5.15 9.53
C VAL A 23 -20.75 5.50 9.07
N VAL A 24 -21.75 4.76 9.54
CA VAL A 24 -23.16 5.12 9.33
C VAL A 24 -23.72 5.70 10.62
N VAL A 25 -24.05 6.99 10.59
CA VAL A 25 -24.95 7.63 11.55
C VAL A 25 -26.36 7.37 11.05
N ALA A 26 -27.15 6.60 11.81
CA ALA A 26 -28.58 6.42 11.54
C ALA A 26 -29.38 7.51 12.25
N ASP A 27 -30.04 8.38 11.48
CA ASP A 27 -31.10 9.26 11.98
C ASP A 27 -32.44 8.50 12.01
N SER A 28 -33.14 8.68 13.12
CA SER A 28 -34.26 7.88 13.58
C SER A 28 -35.60 8.40 13.07
N THR A 29 -35.83 8.58 11.76
CA THR A 29 -37.16 8.97 11.27
C THR A 29 -37.43 8.58 9.80
N SER A 30 -37.81 7.33 9.52
CA SER A 30 -38.92 7.03 8.59
C SER A 30 -39.18 5.53 8.46
N ASN A 31 -40.43 5.16 8.72
CA ASN A 31 -41.00 3.85 8.45
C ASN A 31 -41.32 3.72 6.95
N SER A 32 -40.60 2.88 6.21
CA SER A 32 -41.19 1.88 5.30
C SER A 32 -40.15 1.21 4.42
N THR A 33 -39.96 -0.09 4.64
CA THR A 33 -39.31 -1.02 3.73
C THR A 33 -40.38 -1.63 2.81
N LYS A 34 -40.14 -1.66 1.49
CA LYS A 34 -40.77 -2.64 0.59
C LYS A 34 -39.79 -3.02 -0.52
N PHE A 35 -39.43 -4.30 -0.52
CA PHE A 35 -38.78 -5.02 -1.61
C PHE A 35 -39.84 -5.91 -2.29
N GLU A 36 -39.81 -6.01 -3.62
CA GLU A 36 -40.42 -7.11 -4.36
C GLU A 36 -39.46 -7.62 -5.45
N PHE A 37 -39.33 -8.95 -5.48
CA PHE A 37 -38.58 -9.76 -6.44
C PHE A 37 -39.47 -10.15 -7.63
N MET A 38 -38.90 -10.29 -8.82
CA MET A 38 -39.44 -11.16 -9.87
C MET A 38 -38.31 -11.88 -10.63
N GLN A 39 -38.34 -13.22 -10.58
CA GLN A 39 -37.60 -14.15 -11.46
C GLN A 39 -38.11 -14.06 -12.90
N TRP A 40 -37.30 -14.47 -13.88
CA TRP A 40 -37.71 -15.36 -14.99
C TRP A 40 -36.48 -16.08 -15.58
N GLN A 41 -36.61 -17.39 -15.82
CA GLN A 41 -35.66 -18.24 -16.57
C GLN A 41 -35.96 -18.18 -18.08
N ARG A 42 -34.94 -18.31 -18.95
CA ARG A 42 -34.76 -19.47 -19.88
C ARG A 42 -33.70 -19.27 -20.98
N ASP A 43 -32.98 -20.37 -21.20
CA ASP A 43 -32.48 -20.99 -22.45
C ASP A 43 -31.21 -20.49 -23.19
N ILE A 44 -30.29 -21.45 -23.34
CA ILE A 44 -29.11 -21.51 -24.23
C ILE A 44 -29.57 -22.13 -25.58
N PRO A 45 -28.90 -21.89 -26.73
CA PRO A 45 -27.93 -22.89 -27.19
C PRO A 45 -26.65 -22.35 -27.88
N SER A 46 -25.63 -23.19 -27.80
CA SER A 46 -24.28 -23.21 -28.39
C SER A 46 -24.22 -23.22 -29.93
N ASN A 47 -23.21 -22.57 -30.53
CA ASN A 47 -22.28 -23.17 -31.52
C ASN A 47 -21.24 -22.21 -32.16
N LEU A 48 -19.94 -22.56 -31.96
CA LEU A 48 -18.77 -22.58 -32.89
C LEU A 48 -18.20 -21.26 -33.49
N PRO A 49 -16.91 -21.20 -33.95
CA PRO A 49 -15.71 -22.00 -33.61
C PRO A 49 -14.44 -21.14 -33.35
N LEU A 50 -13.45 -21.71 -32.64
CA LEU A 50 -12.03 -21.29 -32.67
C LEU A 50 -11.30 -21.92 -33.87
N PRO A 51 -10.30 -21.21 -34.44
CA PRO A 51 -9.06 -21.87 -34.89
C PRO A 51 -7.79 -21.04 -34.57
N PRO A 52 -6.57 -21.60 -34.75
CA PRO A 52 -5.51 -21.53 -33.74
C PRO A 52 -4.16 -20.92 -34.19
N SER A 53 -3.32 -20.65 -33.18
CA SER A 53 -1.85 -20.82 -33.12
C SER A 53 -0.86 -19.88 -33.85
N LEU A 54 0.23 -19.59 -33.10
CA LEU A 54 1.60 -19.24 -33.51
C LEU A 54 1.77 -17.79 -34.04
N ILE A 55 2.79 -17.00 -33.67
CA ILE A 55 4.24 -17.24 -33.75
C ILE A 55 4.98 -16.26 -32.82
N TYR A 56 6.00 -16.76 -32.11
CA TYR A 56 7.11 -16.01 -31.51
C TYR A 56 7.81 -15.12 -32.54
N ALA A 57 7.92 -13.81 -32.32
CA ALA A 57 9.01 -13.01 -32.89
C ALA A 57 9.20 -11.70 -32.11
N SER A 58 10.28 -11.64 -31.32
CA SER A 58 10.97 -10.38 -31.08
C SER A 58 11.47 -9.81 -32.41
N PRO A 59 11.51 -8.49 -32.53
CA PRO A 59 12.69 -7.88 -33.10
C PRO A 59 13.25 -6.82 -32.16
N VAL A 60 14.52 -7.03 -31.81
CA VAL A 60 15.47 -5.99 -31.43
C VAL A 60 15.43 -4.89 -32.50
N LEU A 61 14.83 -3.74 -32.19
CA LEU A 61 14.97 -2.53 -32.99
C LEU A 61 16.12 -1.70 -32.41
N LYS A 62 17.27 -1.81 -33.07
CA LYS A 62 18.36 -0.85 -32.95
C LYS A 62 17.84 0.50 -33.47
N PHE A 63 17.68 1.47 -32.58
CA PHE A 63 17.49 2.86 -32.98
C PHE A 63 18.81 3.39 -33.55
N ARG A 64 18.86 3.59 -34.87
CA ARG A 64 19.76 4.55 -35.53
C ARG A 64 18.95 5.80 -35.80
N GLY A 65 19.53 6.96 -35.47
CA GLY A 65 18.85 8.25 -35.47
C GLY A 65 18.48 8.80 -36.84
N GLY A 66 17.68 9.87 -36.78
CA GLY A 66 17.52 10.89 -37.80
C GLY A 66 16.82 10.45 -39.08
N ASP A 67 15.53 10.79 -39.20
CA ASP A 67 15.08 11.53 -40.38
C ASP A 67 13.78 12.29 -40.10
N SER A 68 13.88 13.61 -40.24
CA SER A 68 12.80 14.59 -40.14
C SER A 68 11.94 14.53 -41.41
N GLY A 69 10.79 13.87 -41.33
CA GLY A 69 9.75 13.96 -42.36
C GLY A 69 8.94 15.25 -42.24
N CYS A 70 9.50 16.40 -42.61
CA CYS A 70 8.75 17.63 -42.85
C CYS A 70 9.23 18.25 -44.17
N SER A 71 8.41 18.14 -45.22
CA SER A 71 8.64 18.83 -46.50
C SER A 71 8.04 20.25 -46.44
N PRO A 72 8.75 21.30 -46.90
CA PRO A 72 8.31 22.68 -46.76
C PRO A 72 7.49 23.13 -47.96
N SER A 73 6.29 22.58 -48.16
CA SER A 73 5.25 23.27 -48.94
C SER A 73 3.89 22.59 -48.75
N THR A 74 2.96 23.34 -48.16
CA THR A 74 1.50 23.15 -48.23
C THR A 74 0.88 21.91 -47.59
N ALA A 75 1.24 21.60 -46.35
CA ALA A 75 0.35 20.84 -45.45
C ALA A 75 0.44 21.44 -44.04
N THR A 76 -0.70 21.92 -43.54
CA THR A 76 -0.90 22.24 -42.13
C THR A 76 -0.54 21.01 -41.30
N CYS A 77 0.59 21.05 -40.60
CA CYS A 77 0.82 20.15 -39.48
C CYS A 77 -0.29 20.50 -38.48
N GLU A 78 -1.30 19.65 -38.35
CA GLU A 78 -2.28 19.77 -37.30
C GLU A 78 -1.54 19.59 -35.97
N ASN A 79 -1.18 20.71 -35.35
CA ASN A 79 -0.84 20.72 -33.94
C ASN A 79 -2.08 20.20 -33.19
N PRO A 80 -1.98 19.15 -32.35
CA PRO A 80 -3.11 18.72 -31.56
C PRO A 80 -3.52 19.88 -30.63
N VAL A 81 -4.76 20.31 -30.79
CA VAL A 81 -5.35 21.47 -30.11
C VAL A 81 -5.44 21.15 -28.60
N SER A 82 -4.91 22.03 -27.74
CA SER A 82 -5.19 22.02 -26.30
C SER A 82 -6.70 21.89 -26.07
N ALA A 83 -7.16 21.10 -25.10
CA ALA A 83 -8.60 20.88 -24.88
C ALA A 83 -9.38 22.21 -24.87
N ASP A 84 -10.39 22.31 -25.73
CA ASP A 84 -11.26 23.50 -25.77
C ASP A 84 -12.18 23.48 -24.53
N LEU A 85 -11.68 24.09 -23.45
CA LEU A 85 -12.40 24.19 -22.19
C LEU A 85 -13.77 24.87 -22.35
N THR A 86 -13.93 25.78 -23.32
CA THR A 86 -15.21 26.46 -23.57
C THR A 86 -16.26 25.48 -24.09
N SER A 87 -15.89 24.65 -25.07
CA SER A 87 -16.73 23.57 -25.58
C SER A 87 -17.05 22.53 -24.50
N LEU A 88 -16.04 22.14 -23.71
CA LEU A 88 -16.24 21.22 -22.58
C LEU A 88 -17.20 21.79 -21.53
N ILE A 89 -17.09 23.06 -21.16
CA ILE A 89 -18.02 23.75 -20.26
C ILE A 89 -19.44 23.75 -20.83
N SER A 90 -19.61 24.02 -22.13
CA SER A 90 -20.92 23.98 -22.77
C SER A 90 -21.55 22.58 -22.72
N ARG A 91 -20.75 21.52 -22.81
CA ARG A 91 -21.22 20.13 -22.84
C ARG A 91 -21.44 19.54 -21.44
N LEU A 92 -20.51 19.77 -20.52
CA LEU A 92 -20.47 19.19 -19.17
C LEU A 92 -21.21 20.05 -18.13
N GLY A 93 -21.55 21.28 -18.49
CA GLY A 93 -22.44 22.15 -17.72
C GLY A 93 -21.78 22.90 -16.57
N SER A 94 -22.63 23.53 -15.75
CA SER A 94 -22.20 24.47 -14.71
C SER A 94 -21.40 23.82 -13.58
N ALA A 95 -21.64 22.55 -13.26
CA ALA A 95 -20.89 21.84 -12.23
C ALA A 95 -19.41 21.69 -12.61
N PHE A 96 -19.13 21.31 -13.87
CA PHE A 96 -17.76 21.23 -14.39
C PHE A 96 -17.10 22.61 -14.40
N LYS A 97 -17.81 23.64 -14.88
CA LYS A 97 -17.31 25.02 -14.84
C LYS A 97 -16.92 25.45 -13.41
N SER A 98 -17.79 25.19 -12.43
CA SER A 98 -17.51 25.53 -11.03
C SER A 98 -16.26 24.82 -10.49
N ALA A 99 -16.00 23.58 -10.91
CA ALA A 99 -14.78 22.85 -10.56
C ALA A 99 -13.53 23.45 -11.22
N LEU A 100 -13.62 23.91 -12.47
CA LEU A 100 -12.53 24.64 -13.12
C LEU A 100 -12.29 26.00 -12.46
N ASP A 101 -13.34 26.76 -12.16
CA ASP A 101 -13.23 28.04 -11.44
C ASP A 101 -12.58 27.82 -10.05
N ALA A 102 -12.88 26.71 -9.39
CA ALA A 102 -12.22 26.33 -8.14
C ALA A 102 -10.74 26.00 -8.35
N ASN A 103 -10.36 25.31 -9.44
CA ASN A 103 -8.94 25.09 -9.77
C ASN A 103 -8.18 26.40 -9.93
N VAL A 104 -8.76 27.39 -10.60
CA VAL A 104 -8.16 28.72 -10.78
C VAL A 104 -7.96 29.39 -9.41
N ARG A 105 -9.01 29.45 -8.57
CA ARG A 105 -8.89 30.06 -7.24
C ARG A 105 -7.84 29.39 -6.36
N ASP A 106 -7.80 28.07 -6.35
CA ASP A 106 -6.83 27.31 -5.55
C ASP A 106 -5.40 27.55 -6.10
N HIS A 107 -5.24 27.56 -7.42
CA HIS A 107 -3.98 27.85 -8.08
C HIS A 107 -3.46 29.26 -7.74
N ASP A 108 -4.30 30.27 -7.87
CA ASP A 108 -3.95 31.66 -7.56
C ASP A 108 -3.56 31.82 -6.08
N SER A 109 -4.32 31.16 -5.19
CA SER A 109 -4.03 31.17 -3.75
C SER A 109 -2.69 30.51 -3.43
N GLU A 110 -2.41 29.34 -4.02
CA GLU A 110 -1.14 28.63 -3.81
C GLU A 110 0.05 29.41 -4.39
N CYS A 111 -0.12 30.07 -5.54
CA CYS A 111 0.90 30.95 -6.12
C CYS A 111 1.18 32.16 -5.22
N ALA A 112 0.15 32.76 -4.63
CA ALA A 112 0.31 33.86 -3.68
C ALA A 112 1.05 33.40 -2.41
N SER A 113 0.62 32.30 -1.78
CA SER A 113 1.27 31.75 -0.60
C SER A 113 2.71 31.27 -0.87
N SER A 114 2.98 30.76 -2.07
CA SER A 114 4.34 30.40 -2.51
C SER A 114 5.29 31.60 -2.39
N CYS A 115 4.86 32.80 -2.82
CA CYS A 115 5.70 34.00 -2.79
C CYS A 115 5.93 34.58 -1.39
N GLU A 116 5.15 34.18 -0.39
CA GLU A 116 5.40 34.55 1.01
C GLU A 116 6.58 33.75 1.60
N ILE A 117 6.87 32.58 1.04
CA ILE A 117 7.80 31.59 1.59
C ILE A 117 9.05 31.48 0.71
N TYR A 118 8.84 31.41 -0.60
CA TYR A 118 9.86 31.17 -1.60
C TYR A 118 10.03 32.38 -2.52
N TYR A 119 11.18 32.41 -3.19
CA TYR A 119 11.48 33.46 -4.14
C TYR A 119 10.45 33.51 -5.29
N CYS A 120 9.92 34.70 -5.54
CA CYS A 120 9.14 35.04 -6.73
C CYS A 120 9.68 36.32 -7.35
N GLY A 121 10.01 36.29 -8.63
CA GLY A 121 10.48 37.47 -9.33
C GLY A 121 11.27 37.13 -10.58
N ASN A 122 11.79 38.17 -11.22
CA ASN A 122 12.69 37.99 -12.34
C ASN A 122 14.03 37.47 -11.83
N GLY A 123 14.32 36.21 -12.14
CA GLY A 123 15.64 35.63 -11.92
C GLY A 123 16.74 36.35 -12.71
N THR A 124 17.98 35.96 -12.47
CA THR A 124 19.12 36.43 -13.27
C THR A 124 19.17 35.74 -14.63
N ALA A 125 20.20 36.03 -15.43
CA ALA A 125 20.50 35.22 -16.61
C ALA A 125 20.74 33.76 -16.20
N ALA A 126 20.29 32.82 -17.04
CA ALA A 126 20.53 31.40 -16.79
C ALA A 126 22.04 31.11 -16.79
N PRO A 127 22.52 30.29 -15.84
CA PRO A 127 23.90 29.86 -15.85
C PRO A 127 24.18 28.99 -17.09
N ASP A 128 25.40 29.06 -17.59
CA ASP A 128 25.87 28.23 -18.70
C ASP A 128 26.18 26.83 -18.16
N LEU A 129 25.20 25.92 -18.25
CA LEU A 129 25.26 24.56 -17.72
C LEU A 129 24.97 23.56 -18.84
N ASP A 130 25.70 22.45 -18.80
CA ASP A 130 25.46 21.32 -19.68
C ASP A 130 24.45 20.34 -19.06
N TYR A 131 23.55 19.82 -19.90
CA TYR A 131 22.55 18.85 -19.49
C TYR A 131 22.58 17.60 -20.37
N THR A 132 22.51 16.44 -19.74
CA THR A 132 22.08 15.23 -20.39
C THR A 132 20.55 15.22 -20.43
N SER A 133 19.99 14.92 -21.59
CA SER A 133 18.55 14.85 -21.78
C SER A 133 18.12 13.41 -21.99
N TYR A 134 17.06 13.01 -21.30
CA TYR A 134 16.48 11.68 -21.42
C TYR A 134 15.01 11.75 -21.80
N SER A 135 14.59 10.78 -22.60
CA SER A 135 13.21 10.68 -23.04
C SER A 135 12.28 10.17 -21.94
N MET A 136 11.12 10.78 -21.77
CA MET A 136 10.01 10.28 -20.94
C MET A 136 9.17 9.20 -21.62
N GLY A 137 9.58 8.73 -22.79
CA GLY A 137 8.81 7.75 -23.56
C GLY A 137 7.58 8.36 -24.26
N SER A 138 6.54 7.55 -24.44
CA SER A 138 5.37 7.85 -25.28
C SER A 138 4.17 8.42 -24.53
N VAL A 139 4.28 8.63 -23.21
CA VAL A 139 3.15 9.08 -22.38
C VAL A 139 3.23 10.57 -22.08
N PRO A 140 2.14 11.32 -22.32
CA PRO A 140 2.18 12.77 -22.17
C PRO A 140 2.10 13.18 -20.71
N PRO A 141 2.67 14.35 -20.38
CA PRO A 141 2.37 14.99 -19.12
C PRO A 141 0.86 15.21 -18.92
N GLU A 142 0.39 15.05 -17.68
CA GLU A 142 -1.03 15.05 -17.33
C GLU A 142 -1.77 16.33 -17.79
N ASP A 143 -1.20 17.51 -17.56
CA ASP A 143 -1.87 18.78 -17.86
C ASP A 143 -1.50 19.40 -19.22
N PHE A 144 -0.41 18.97 -19.85
CA PHE A 144 0.18 19.64 -21.03
C PHE A 144 0.51 18.66 -22.15
N GLN A 145 -0.47 17.83 -22.51
CA GLN A 145 -0.29 16.79 -23.52
C GLN A 145 0.32 17.29 -24.83
N ASN A 146 -0.04 18.52 -25.25
CA ASN A 146 0.29 19.05 -26.58
C ASN A 146 1.40 20.11 -26.57
N ASP A 147 1.73 20.70 -25.41
CA ASP A 147 2.77 21.74 -25.31
C ASP A 147 4.20 21.17 -25.29
N PHE A 148 4.32 19.88 -24.97
CA PHE A 148 5.57 19.14 -25.00
C PHE A 148 5.69 18.34 -26.33
N LYS A 149 6.76 18.56 -27.12
CA LYS A 149 7.05 17.88 -28.42
C LYS A 149 7.72 16.48 -28.31
N TYR A 150 7.12 15.42 -28.85
CA TYR A 150 7.65 14.03 -28.85
C TYR A 150 8.74 13.70 -29.87
N PRO A 151 9.60 12.68 -29.61
CA PRO A 151 9.78 11.95 -28.35
C PRO A 151 10.58 12.78 -27.34
N LEU A 152 10.14 12.79 -26.09
CA LEU A 152 10.31 13.93 -25.20
C LEU A 152 11.54 13.84 -24.30
N ASP A 153 12.67 14.41 -24.73
CA ASP A 153 13.89 14.71 -23.97
C ASP A 153 13.63 15.66 -22.78
N LEU A 154 12.80 15.24 -21.83
CA LEU A 154 12.21 16.08 -20.79
C LEU A 154 12.79 15.88 -19.39
N ILE A 155 13.52 14.79 -19.17
CA ILE A 155 14.31 14.65 -17.97
C ILE A 155 15.66 15.27 -18.29
N LYS A 156 15.92 16.45 -17.72
CA LYS A 156 17.18 17.18 -17.86
C LYS A 156 18.01 16.93 -16.62
N VAL A 157 19.24 16.47 -16.80
CA VAL A 157 20.16 16.17 -15.70
C VAL A 157 21.43 16.94 -15.94
N THR A 158 21.87 17.77 -15.00
CA THR A 158 23.17 18.46 -15.13
C THR A 158 24.28 17.45 -15.29
N LYS A 159 25.24 17.71 -16.17
CA LYS A 159 26.47 16.90 -16.23
C LYS A 159 27.35 17.16 -15.02
N ASP A 160 28.18 16.17 -14.69
CA ASP A 160 29.10 16.17 -13.54
C ASP A 160 30.08 17.36 -13.58
N GLU A 161 30.47 17.81 -14.77
CA GLU A 161 31.41 18.93 -14.94
C GLU A 161 30.77 20.31 -14.66
N THR A 162 29.45 20.40 -14.72
CA THR A 162 28.70 21.65 -14.55
C THR A 162 27.47 21.42 -13.66
N PRO A 163 27.66 21.12 -12.35
CA PRO A 163 26.55 20.98 -11.44
C PRO A 163 25.85 22.33 -11.22
N ILE A 164 24.55 22.32 -10.90
CA ILE A 164 23.82 23.57 -10.68
C ILE A 164 24.27 24.27 -9.39
N LEU A 165 24.72 23.49 -8.40
CA LEU A 165 25.39 23.97 -7.21
C LEU A 165 26.83 23.45 -7.18
N THR A 166 27.75 24.26 -6.68
CA THR A 166 29.08 23.75 -6.32
C THR A 166 28.97 22.74 -5.16
N PRO A 167 29.92 21.78 -5.02
CA PRO A 167 29.96 20.86 -3.89
C PRO A 167 29.91 21.57 -2.53
N GLU A 168 30.59 22.72 -2.41
CA GLU A 168 30.63 23.52 -1.19
C GLU A 168 29.26 24.12 -0.84
N GLN A 169 28.51 24.60 -1.85
CA GLN A 169 27.15 25.10 -1.65
C GLN A 169 26.19 23.98 -1.24
N ALA A 170 26.33 22.79 -1.81
CA ALA A 170 25.52 21.64 -1.42
C ALA A 170 25.81 21.22 0.03
N GLU A 171 27.08 21.22 0.44
CA GLU A 171 27.49 20.95 1.83
C GLU A 171 26.99 22.01 2.80
N GLU A 172 27.00 23.28 2.41
CA GLU A 172 26.46 24.38 3.21
C GLU A 172 24.95 24.20 3.47
N ILE A 173 24.18 23.79 2.46
CA ILE A 173 22.75 23.47 2.61
C ILE A 173 22.56 22.34 3.63
N VAL A 174 23.31 21.24 3.52
CA VAL A 174 23.20 20.11 4.45
C VAL A 174 23.55 20.55 5.87
N LYS A 175 24.66 21.27 6.03
CA LYS A 175 25.12 21.77 7.33
C LYS A 175 24.07 22.66 8.00
N LEU A 176 23.53 23.65 7.28
CA LEU A 176 22.49 24.53 7.82
C LEU A 176 21.25 23.75 8.22
N ALA A 177 20.84 22.79 7.39
CA ALA A 177 19.67 21.98 7.67
C ALA A 177 19.87 21.07 8.91
N GLU A 178 21.07 20.52 9.10
CA GLU A 178 21.42 19.77 10.31
C GLU A 178 21.44 20.67 11.56
N GLU A 179 21.97 21.89 11.46
CA GLU A 179 21.96 22.90 12.54
C GLU A 179 20.53 23.34 12.91
N GLU A 180 19.64 23.44 11.92
CA GLU A 180 18.21 23.77 12.09
C GLU A 180 17.36 22.57 12.55
N GLY A 181 17.95 21.37 12.60
CA GLY A 181 17.33 20.22 13.25
C GLY A 181 16.61 19.25 12.32
N VAL A 182 17.10 19.03 11.08
CA VAL A 182 16.67 17.89 10.24
C VAL A 182 16.75 16.54 10.97
N LEU A 183 17.52 16.44 12.06
CA LEU A 183 17.54 15.27 12.96
C LEU A 183 16.27 15.06 13.80
N ASN A 184 15.38 16.05 13.93
CA ASN A 184 14.20 16.01 14.81
C ASN A 184 12.89 15.64 14.07
N GLY A 185 12.91 15.49 12.75
CA GLY A 185 11.71 15.24 11.94
C GLY A 185 11.80 13.95 11.12
N GLU A 186 10.95 12.96 11.45
CA GLU A 186 10.52 11.97 10.48
C GLU A 186 9.16 12.44 9.95
N TYR A 187 9.05 12.69 8.66
CA TYR A 187 7.76 12.97 8.02
C TYR A 187 7.27 11.74 7.26
N LYS A 188 5.96 11.69 7.01
CA LYS A 188 5.35 10.58 6.27
C LYS A 188 5.19 10.97 4.80
N SER A 189 5.87 10.26 3.90
CA SER A 189 5.66 10.34 2.46
C SER A 189 4.95 9.07 1.98
N GLY A 190 3.66 9.20 1.63
CA GLY A 190 2.84 8.04 1.26
C GLY A 190 2.76 7.00 2.38
N LYS A 191 3.19 5.77 2.09
CA LYS A 191 3.24 4.66 3.07
C LYS A 191 4.49 4.71 3.98
N TYR A 192 5.46 5.58 3.71
CA TYR A 192 6.79 5.53 4.32
C TYR A 192 7.07 6.67 5.28
N LYS A 193 7.83 6.37 6.34
CA LYS A 193 8.50 7.40 7.13
C LYS A 193 9.86 7.68 6.51
N LEU A 194 10.11 8.94 6.20
CA LEU A 194 11.37 9.42 5.65
C LEU A 194 12.00 10.40 6.64
N GLY A 195 13.31 10.30 6.83
CA GLY A 195 14.09 11.33 7.51
C GLY A 195 14.12 12.59 6.66
N GLY A 196 13.78 13.74 7.25
CA GLY A 196 13.77 15.01 6.53
C GLY A 196 12.76 16.01 7.08
N ASP A 197 12.80 17.22 6.53
CA ASP A 197 11.85 18.28 6.87
C ASP A 197 11.45 19.10 5.64
N TRP A 198 10.31 19.76 5.73
CA TRP A 198 9.88 20.76 4.77
C TRP A 198 10.73 22.01 4.95
N LEU A 199 11.19 22.60 3.84
CA LEU A 199 12.00 23.83 3.88
C LEU A 199 11.25 24.99 4.54
N THR A 200 9.92 24.96 4.62
CA THR A 200 9.13 25.93 5.39
C THR A 200 9.53 26.00 6.86
N ASN A 201 10.04 24.90 7.42
CA ASN A 201 10.45 24.76 8.81
C ASN A 201 11.95 25.04 9.04
N LEU A 202 12.73 25.24 7.97
CA LEU A 202 14.18 25.46 7.99
C LEU A 202 14.51 26.86 7.44
N PRO A 203 14.28 27.94 8.20
CA PRO A 203 14.32 29.31 7.67
C PRO A 203 15.66 29.74 7.05
N GLN A 204 16.81 29.33 7.60
CA GLN A 204 18.13 29.65 7.08
C GLN A 204 18.42 28.84 5.81
N THR A 205 18.17 27.53 5.85
CA THR A 205 18.28 26.63 4.69
C THR A 205 17.38 27.11 3.54
N ARG A 206 16.15 27.51 3.85
CA ARG A 206 15.19 28.09 2.88
C ARG A 206 15.69 29.40 2.30
N SER A 207 16.27 30.27 3.12
CA SER A 207 16.85 31.54 2.65
C SER A 207 17.97 31.29 1.63
N LEU A 208 18.85 30.34 1.92
CA LEU A 208 19.90 29.92 0.98
C LEU A 208 19.30 29.33 -0.30
N PHE A 209 18.32 28.44 -0.18
CA PHE A 209 17.61 27.86 -1.33
C PHE A 209 16.93 28.94 -2.21
N ASN A 210 16.30 29.95 -1.60
CA ASN A 210 15.71 31.08 -2.33
C ASN A 210 16.73 31.86 -3.17
N SER A 211 17.97 31.99 -2.70
CA SER A 211 19.04 32.59 -3.49
C SER A 211 19.33 31.77 -4.76
N HIS A 212 19.31 30.43 -4.66
CA HIS A 212 19.49 29.52 -5.79
C HIS A 212 18.28 29.50 -6.74
N LEU A 213 17.06 29.61 -6.22
CA LEU A 213 15.86 29.81 -7.04
C LEU A 213 16.03 31.01 -7.97
N SER A 214 16.49 32.15 -7.42
CA SER A 214 16.65 33.38 -8.17
C SER A 214 17.81 33.37 -9.17
N SER A 215 18.90 32.68 -8.85
CA SER A 215 20.18 32.81 -9.56
C SER A 215 20.45 31.71 -10.59
N SER A 216 19.95 30.50 -10.36
CA SER A 216 20.31 29.33 -11.17
C SER A 216 19.11 28.48 -11.54
N ILE A 217 18.23 28.14 -10.59
CA ILE A 217 17.17 27.15 -10.80
C ILE A 217 16.04 27.69 -11.71
N PHE A 218 15.38 28.79 -11.36
CA PHE A 218 14.29 29.34 -12.20
C PHE A 218 14.76 29.80 -13.58
N PRO A 219 15.92 30.49 -13.71
CA PRO A 219 16.49 30.80 -15.02
C PRO A 219 16.74 29.56 -15.90
N SER A 220 17.28 28.47 -15.31
CA SER A 220 17.53 27.23 -16.04
C SER A 220 16.23 26.57 -16.49
N LEU A 221 15.22 26.48 -15.61
CA LEU A 221 13.90 25.92 -15.96
C LEU A 221 13.21 26.69 -17.09
N ALA A 222 13.25 28.02 -17.06
CA ALA A 222 12.69 28.85 -18.14
C ALA A 222 13.41 28.62 -19.48
N THR A 223 14.72 28.42 -19.45
CA THR A 223 15.53 28.13 -20.65
C THR A 223 15.27 26.72 -21.18
N LEU A 224 15.13 25.73 -20.29
CA LEU A 224 14.96 24.32 -20.65
C LEU A 224 13.54 23.96 -21.11
N PHE A 225 12.52 24.69 -20.63
CA PHE A 225 11.11 24.40 -20.92
C PHE A 225 10.35 25.63 -21.47
N PRO A 226 10.82 26.27 -22.56
CA PRO A 226 10.29 27.55 -23.03
C PRO A 226 8.85 27.49 -23.57
N ASN A 227 8.35 26.30 -23.91
CA ASN A 227 6.96 26.13 -24.37
C ASN A 227 5.95 26.21 -23.22
N ILE A 228 6.38 25.93 -21.99
CA ILE A 228 5.49 25.93 -20.82
C ILE A 228 5.86 26.98 -19.78
N VAL A 229 7.11 27.40 -19.71
CA VAL A 229 7.58 28.46 -18.82
C VAL A 229 7.81 29.71 -19.68
N SER A 230 6.93 30.70 -19.53
CA SER A 230 7.02 31.96 -20.30
C SER A 230 8.18 32.84 -19.84
N SER A 231 8.55 32.77 -18.56
CA SER A 231 9.66 33.50 -17.95
C SER A 231 10.02 32.90 -16.57
N PRO A 232 11.20 33.22 -16.00
CA PRO A 232 11.51 32.81 -14.64
C PRO A 232 10.50 33.31 -13.59
N SER A 233 9.86 34.46 -13.84
CA SER A 233 8.95 35.09 -12.87
C SER A 233 7.61 34.41 -12.71
N VAL A 234 7.21 33.50 -13.61
CA VAL A 234 5.97 32.73 -13.44
C VAL A 234 6.18 31.46 -12.63
N LEU A 235 7.42 31.05 -12.36
CA LEU A 235 7.70 29.87 -11.56
C LEU A 235 7.42 30.11 -10.08
N ARG A 236 6.86 29.09 -9.42
CA ARG A 236 6.54 29.09 -7.98
C ARG A 236 7.04 27.80 -7.35
N ALA A 237 7.88 27.88 -6.34
CA ALA A 237 8.21 26.72 -5.52
C ALA A 237 7.07 26.51 -4.50
N HIS A 238 6.50 25.32 -4.44
CA HIS A 238 5.33 25.06 -3.60
C HIS A 238 5.65 24.10 -2.45
N SER A 239 6.02 22.86 -2.78
CA SER A 239 6.32 21.82 -1.80
C SER A 239 7.79 21.44 -1.95
N VAL A 240 8.62 21.90 -1.01
CA VAL A 240 10.07 21.67 -1.03
C VAL A 240 10.49 20.95 0.24
N ALA A 241 11.06 19.76 0.10
CA ALA A 241 11.50 18.93 1.20
C ALA A 241 12.98 18.60 1.06
N LEU A 242 13.69 18.67 2.18
CA LEU A 242 15.06 18.16 2.29
C LEU A 242 15.00 16.79 2.95
N LEU A 243 15.50 15.79 2.24
CA LEU A 243 15.34 14.38 2.55
C LEU A 243 16.69 13.75 2.85
N ARG A 244 16.74 12.97 3.94
CA ARG A 244 17.90 12.21 4.38
C ARG A 244 17.56 10.73 4.39
N TYR A 245 18.24 9.97 3.55
CA TYR A 245 18.12 8.51 3.47
C TYR A 245 19.36 7.84 4.02
N ASN A 246 19.17 6.70 4.69
CA ASN A 246 20.23 5.82 5.15
C ASN A 246 19.75 4.36 5.08
N SER A 247 20.54 3.42 5.60
CA SER A 247 20.26 1.97 5.52
C SER A 247 18.99 1.50 6.23
N THR A 248 18.42 2.29 7.14
CA THR A 248 17.18 1.94 7.85
C THR A 248 15.92 2.30 7.07
N HIS A 249 16.04 3.17 6.05
CA HIS A 249 14.91 3.62 5.27
C HIS A 249 14.56 2.63 4.14
N PRO A 250 13.27 2.51 3.78
CA PRO A 250 12.86 1.72 2.62
C PRO A 250 13.24 2.43 1.32
N ARG A 251 13.15 1.70 0.19
CA ARG A 251 13.13 2.33 -1.13
C ARG A 251 11.93 3.27 -1.26
N THR A 252 12.03 4.26 -2.13
CA THR A 252 10.88 5.06 -2.52
C THR A 252 10.23 4.42 -3.74
N ASP A 253 8.93 4.09 -3.63
CA ASP A 253 8.18 3.49 -4.72
C ASP A 253 8.09 4.41 -5.93
N THR A 254 7.78 3.81 -7.07
CA THR A 254 7.55 4.57 -8.29
C THR A 254 6.28 5.41 -8.15
N HIS A 255 6.43 6.73 -8.20
CA HIS A 255 5.35 7.68 -8.05
C HIS A 255 5.51 8.85 -9.03
N VAL A 256 4.51 9.73 -9.04
CA VAL A 256 4.54 11.02 -9.73
C VAL A 256 4.45 12.13 -8.70
N ASP A 257 5.02 13.30 -9.04
CA ASP A 257 5.04 14.46 -8.17
C ASP A 257 3.80 15.34 -8.35
N ASN A 258 3.44 16.02 -7.27
CA ASN A 258 2.25 16.88 -7.25
C ASN A 258 2.56 18.32 -7.69
N GLY A 259 3.19 18.47 -8.86
CA GLY A 259 3.56 19.76 -9.47
C GLY A 259 3.58 19.68 -11.00
N ILE A 260 3.57 20.83 -11.66
CA ILE A 260 3.68 20.90 -13.13
C ILE A 260 5.08 20.49 -13.60
N LEU A 261 6.08 20.99 -12.88
CA LEU A 261 7.49 20.66 -12.98
C LEU A 261 7.96 20.21 -11.59
N ALA A 262 8.97 19.36 -11.58
CA ALA A 262 9.59 18.85 -10.38
C ALA A 262 11.11 18.82 -10.55
N MET A 263 11.79 18.87 -9.41
CA MET A 263 13.24 18.70 -9.38
C MET A 263 13.71 17.85 -8.21
N THR A 264 14.89 17.25 -8.41
CA THR A 264 15.63 16.56 -7.36
C THR A 264 17.07 17.03 -7.43
N LEU A 265 17.50 17.75 -6.41
CA LEU A 265 18.85 18.25 -6.24
C LEU A 265 19.64 17.28 -5.35
N ALA A 266 20.77 16.78 -5.85
CA ALA A 266 21.68 15.93 -5.10
C ALA A 266 22.52 16.79 -4.15
N LEU A 267 22.37 16.58 -2.84
CA LEU A 267 23.19 17.26 -1.82
C LEU A 267 24.33 16.37 -1.31
N SER A 268 24.19 15.05 -1.49
CA SER A 268 25.28 14.07 -1.36
C SER A 268 25.80 13.68 -2.74
N GLY A 269 27.10 13.41 -2.84
CA GLY A 269 27.71 12.81 -4.02
C GLY A 269 27.51 11.29 -4.06
N LYS A 270 27.76 10.69 -5.22
CA LYS A 270 27.60 9.23 -5.42
C LYS A 270 28.52 8.38 -4.54
N ASP A 271 29.64 8.93 -4.10
CA ASP A 271 30.61 8.24 -3.22
C ASP A 271 30.24 8.31 -1.73
N ASP A 272 29.24 9.13 -1.34
CA ASP A 272 28.82 9.31 0.06
C ASP A 272 27.92 8.17 0.57
N PHE A 273 27.41 7.32 -0.33
CA PHE A 273 26.50 6.22 -0.01
C PHE A 273 26.66 5.02 -0.97
N LYS A 274 26.18 3.84 -0.57
CA LYS A 274 26.00 2.68 -1.47
C LYS A 274 24.54 2.33 -1.62
N GLY A 275 24.18 1.78 -2.78
CA GLY A 275 22.78 1.65 -3.19
C GLY A 275 22.19 3.04 -3.46
N GLY A 276 20.90 3.23 -3.22
CA GLY A 276 20.30 4.56 -3.33
C GLY A 276 20.22 5.11 -4.75
N GLY A 277 19.92 6.41 -4.83
CA GLY A 277 19.79 7.14 -6.09
C GLY A 277 18.37 7.21 -6.62
N THR A 278 18.15 8.15 -7.55
CA THR A 278 16.86 8.40 -8.20
C THR A 278 16.82 7.65 -9.53
N TYR A 279 15.76 6.89 -9.80
CA TYR A 279 15.56 6.24 -11.09
C TYR A 279 14.26 6.71 -11.74
N PHE A 280 14.20 6.61 -13.07
CA PHE A 280 13.01 6.87 -13.86
C PHE A 280 12.55 5.56 -14.50
N GLU A 281 11.26 5.25 -14.35
CA GLU A 281 10.72 3.98 -14.84
C GLU A 281 10.90 3.83 -16.37
N HIS A 282 10.72 4.93 -17.11
CA HIS A 282 10.88 4.98 -18.56
C HIS A 282 12.32 4.77 -19.05
N LEU A 283 13.31 4.86 -18.15
CA LEU A 283 14.72 4.58 -18.45
C LEU A 283 15.13 3.16 -18.05
N GLY A 284 14.16 2.25 -17.87
CA GLY A 284 14.41 0.87 -17.46
C GLY A 284 14.65 0.70 -15.96
N GLY A 285 14.41 1.74 -15.15
CA GLY A 285 14.58 1.67 -13.69
C GLY A 285 16.04 1.70 -13.21
N GLU A 286 16.97 2.04 -14.11
CA GLU A 286 18.36 2.33 -13.76
C GLU A 286 18.46 3.68 -13.04
N THR A 287 19.39 3.75 -12.08
CA THR A 287 19.66 5.00 -11.36
C THR A 287 20.26 6.02 -12.32
N VAL A 288 19.73 7.24 -12.28
CA VAL A 288 20.37 8.40 -12.90
C VAL A 288 21.43 8.91 -11.95
N GLU A 289 22.68 8.74 -12.37
CA GLU A 289 23.84 9.26 -11.64
C GLU A 289 23.83 10.78 -11.63
N MET A 290 24.13 11.34 -10.46
CA MET A 290 24.32 12.78 -10.25
C MET A 290 25.46 12.97 -9.26
N GLU A 291 26.42 13.82 -9.62
CA GLU A 291 27.38 14.33 -8.63
C GLU A 291 26.74 15.25 -7.61
N LYS A 292 27.48 15.50 -6.52
CA LYS A 292 27.08 16.47 -5.49
C LYS A 292 26.83 17.83 -6.14
N GLY A 293 25.65 18.40 -5.88
CA GLY A 293 25.19 19.66 -6.48
C GLY A 293 24.51 19.50 -7.84
N GLY A 294 24.43 18.28 -8.40
CA GLY A 294 23.69 17.99 -9.62
C GLY A 294 22.16 17.99 -9.42
N VAL A 295 21.40 18.26 -10.48
CA VAL A 295 19.94 18.33 -10.42
C VAL A 295 19.26 17.63 -11.59
N THR A 296 18.12 17.00 -11.31
CA THR A 296 17.15 16.62 -12.35
C THR A 296 16.04 17.65 -12.46
N PHE A 297 15.71 18.12 -13.65
CA PHE A 297 14.47 18.84 -13.96
C PHE A 297 13.57 18.01 -14.87
N ARG A 298 12.27 18.01 -14.59
CA ARG A 298 11.29 17.17 -15.31
C ARG A 298 9.86 17.65 -15.08
N PRO A 299 8.90 17.27 -15.94
CA PRO A 299 7.48 17.33 -15.60
C PRO A 299 7.18 16.53 -14.32
N GLY A 300 6.27 17.02 -13.49
CA GLY A 300 5.92 16.32 -12.24
C GLY A 300 5.24 14.97 -12.48
N SER A 301 4.55 14.81 -13.62
CA SER A 301 3.93 13.55 -14.05
C SER A 301 4.93 12.46 -14.46
N VAL A 302 6.24 12.72 -14.41
CA VAL A 302 7.25 11.67 -14.61
C VAL A 302 7.22 10.66 -13.49
N ARG A 303 7.02 9.39 -13.88
CA ARG A 303 7.17 8.26 -12.98
C ARG A 303 8.63 8.04 -12.59
N HIS A 304 8.91 8.14 -11.30
CA HIS A 304 10.24 8.01 -10.74
C HIS A 304 10.18 7.41 -9.34
N GLY A 305 11.31 6.90 -8.87
CA GLY A 305 11.43 6.38 -7.51
C GLY A 305 12.87 6.49 -7.01
N GLY A 306 13.13 5.91 -5.84
CA GLY A 306 14.46 5.90 -5.23
C GLY A 306 14.86 4.50 -4.82
N LYS A 307 16.05 4.03 -5.20
CA LYS A 307 16.55 2.74 -4.70
C LYS A 307 16.84 2.85 -3.20
N LYS A 308 16.87 1.70 -2.52
CA LYS A 308 17.22 1.64 -1.08
C LYS A 308 18.70 1.97 -0.89
N VAL A 309 19.00 2.87 0.04
CA VAL A 309 20.38 3.09 0.53
C VAL A 309 20.79 1.90 1.39
N THR A 310 21.98 1.35 1.19
CA THR A 310 22.48 0.19 1.96
C THR A 310 23.61 0.56 2.90
N GLU A 311 24.34 1.64 2.61
CA GLU A 311 25.45 2.16 3.41
C GLU A 311 25.55 3.67 3.20
N GLY A 312 26.02 4.41 4.21
CA GLY A 312 26.19 5.87 4.13
C GLY A 312 24.87 6.64 4.23
N GLU A 313 24.93 7.94 3.90
CA GLU A 313 23.80 8.85 3.97
C GLU A 313 23.63 9.61 2.66
N ARG A 314 22.38 9.70 2.19
CA ARG A 314 22.02 10.42 0.97
C ARG A 314 21.09 11.56 1.30
N TYR A 315 21.57 12.77 1.08
CA TYR A 315 20.78 14.00 1.15
C TYR A 315 20.31 14.41 -0.25
N ILE A 316 19.03 14.74 -0.37
CA ILE A 316 18.48 15.40 -1.55
C ILE A 316 17.53 16.52 -1.15
N LEU A 317 17.31 17.46 -2.06
CA LEU A 317 16.21 18.41 -1.99
C LEU A 317 15.26 18.14 -3.16
N GLY A 318 14.02 17.75 -2.83
CA GLY A 318 12.93 17.58 -3.79
C GLY A 318 12.04 18.82 -3.80
N ALA A 319 11.74 19.38 -4.97
CA ALA A 319 10.85 20.53 -5.08
C ALA A 319 9.78 20.32 -6.16
N PHE A 320 8.53 20.59 -5.79
CA PHE A 320 7.38 20.65 -6.71
C PHE A 320 7.10 22.11 -7.04
N LEU A 321 6.91 22.36 -8.33
CA LEU A 321 6.76 23.71 -8.86
C LEU A 321 5.36 23.90 -9.44
N LEU A 322 4.88 25.14 -9.40
CA LEU A 322 3.71 25.63 -10.12
C LEU A 322 4.15 26.68 -11.16
N ILE A 323 3.26 27.00 -12.09
CA ILE A 323 3.45 28.07 -13.08
C ILE A 323 2.25 29.01 -13.00
N GLU A 324 2.46 30.25 -12.54
CA GLU A 324 1.41 31.24 -12.26
C GLU A 324 0.44 31.49 -13.42
N ASP A 325 0.91 31.44 -14.67
CA ASP A 325 0.09 31.68 -15.85
C ASP A 325 -0.50 30.39 -16.46
N LYS A 326 -0.35 29.24 -15.80
CA LYS A 326 -0.85 27.94 -16.27
C LYS A 326 -1.47 27.11 -15.14
N VAL A 327 -2.80 26.98 -15.18
CA VAL A 327 -3.57 26.19 -14.20
C VAL A 327 -3.55 24.69 -14.54
N GLU A 328 -3.20 23.87 -13.55
CA GLU A 328 -3.12 22.40 -13.68
C GLU A 328 -4.49 21.73 -13.54
N HIS A 329 -5.39 21.95 -14.52
CA HIS A 329 -6.77 21.51 -14.41
C HIS A 329 -6.96 19.99 -14.28
N VAL A 330 -6.22 19.19 -15.05
CA VAL A 330 -6.34 17.72 -15.04
C VAL A 330 -5.91 17.17 -13.69
N ARG A 331 -4.72 17.58 -13.22
CA ARG A 331 -4.17 17.15 -11.93
C ARG A 331 -5.05 17.57 -10.77
N ARG A 332 -5.55 18.82 -10.75
CA ARG A 332 -6.43 19.31 -9.67
C ARG A 332 -7.78 18.59 -9.63
N LEU A 333 -8.37 18.30 -10.80
CA LEU A 333 -9.58 17.48 -10.87
C LEU A 333 -9.33 16.06 -10.35
N LYS A 334 -8.23 15.41 -10.78
CA LYS A 334 -7.79 14.11 -10.27
C LYS A 334 -7.62 14.12 -8.75
N ASN A 335 -6.93 15.12 -8.21
CA ASN A 335 -6.70 15.22 -6.76
C ASN A 335 -8.02 15.33 -5.98
N ARG A 336 -8.97 16.15 -6.43
CA ARG A 336 -10.31 16.20 -5.82
C ARG A 336 -11.08 14.89 -5.97
N GLY A 337 -10.96 14.21 -7.11
CA GLY A 337 -11.51 12.87 -7.29
C GLY A 337 -10.96 11.87 -6.26
N ALA A 338 -9.65 11.92 -6.00
CA ALA A 338 -9.01 11.09 -4.97
C ALA A 338 -9.48 11.46 -3.54
N GLU A 339 -9.71 12.75 -3.26
CA GLU A 339 -10.29 13.19 -1.98
C GLU A 339 -11.71 12.67 -1.77
N PHE A 340 -12.58 12.76 -2.79
CA PHE A 340 -13.93 12.20 -2.75
C PHE A 340 -13.90 10.68 -2.57
N ARG A 341 -13.00 9.97 -3.27
CA ARG A 341 -12.78 8.53 -3.09
C ARG A 341 -12.39 8.23 -1.64
N GLY A 342 -11.49 8.99 -1.04
CA GLY A 342 -11.06 8.85 0.35
C GLY A 342 -12.20 9.04 1.38
N LYS A 343 -13.22 9.85 1.02
CA LYS A 343 -14.45 10.04 1.83
C LYS A 343 -15.51 8.95 1.58
N GLY A 344 -15.30 8.07 0.61
CA GLY A 344 -16.30 7.08 0.19
C GLY A 344 -17.39 7.65 -0.74
N GLU A 345 -17.24 8.89 -1.20
CA GLU A 345 -18.17 9.56 -2.12
C GLU A 345 -17.87 9.15 -3.57
N LEU A 346 -18.10 7.86 -3.88
CA LEU A 346 -17.63 7.21 -5.11
C LEU A 346 -18.19 7.82 -6.40
N GLU A 347 -19.44 8.30 -6.39
CA GLU A 347 -20.05 8.92 -7.57
C GLU A 347 -19.41 10.28 -7.92
N GLU A 348 -19.10 11.10 -6.91
CA GLU A 348 -18.37 12.35 -7.15
C GLU A 348 -16.92 12.05 -7.54
N ALA A 349 -16.26 11.09 -6.89
CA ALA A 349 -14.92 10.66 -7.29
C ALA A 349 -14.84 10.27 -8.77
N LYS A 350 -15.76 9.39 -9.21
CA LYS A 350 -15.90 8.96 -10.60
C LYS A 350 -16.04 10.16 -11.55
N LYS A 351 -16.96 11.08 -11.25
CA LYS A 351 -17.24 12.27 -12.05
C LYS A 351 -16.04 13.19 -12.21
N TYR A 352 -15.25 13.41 -11.16
CA TYR A 352 -14.03 14.23 -11.24
C TYR A 352 -12.94 13.56 -12.08
N PHE A 353 -12.77 12.24 -12.00
CA PHE A 353 -11.85 11.52 -12.87
C PHE A 353 -12.29 11.54 -14.34
N GLU A 354 -13.60 11.38 -14.61
CA GLU A 354 -14.16 11.51 -15.95
C GLU A 354 -13.93 12.92 -16.51
N TRP A 355 -14.17 13.97 -15.72
CA TRP A 355 -13.86 15.35 -16.12
C TRP A 355 -12.38 15.58 -16.43
N ALA A 356 -11.47 15.01 -15.65
CA ALA A 356 -10.03 15.07 -15.94
C ALA A 356 -9.71 14.39 -17.28
N LEU A 357 -10.35 13.24 -17.57
CA LEU A 357 -10.18 12.50 -18.82
C LEU A 357 -10.82 13.18 -20.04
N GLU A 358 -11.83 14.03 -19.84
CA GLU A 358 -12.41 14.86 -20.90
C GLU A 358 -11.44 15.99 -21.33
N ILE A 359 -10.59 16.46 -20.42
CA ILE A 359 -9.52 17.41 -20.74
C ILE A 359 -8.30 16.67 -21.32
N ASN A 360 -7.88 15.57 -20.71
CA ASN A 360 -6.80 14.73 -21.21
C ASN A 360 -7.15 13.24 -21.12
N GLY A 361 -7.60 12.67 -22.24
CA GLY A 361 -7.96 11.25 -22.34
C GLY A 361 -6.78 10.27 -22.22
N LYS A 362 -5.53 10.78 -22.17
CA LYS A 362 -4.30 10.00 -21.95
C LYS A 362 -3.75 10.13 -20.53
N CYS A 363 -4.49 10.70 -19.58
CA CYS A 363 -4.10 10.73 -18.18
C CYS A 363 -4.12 9.32 -17.57
N VAL A 364 -2.95 8.65 -17.54
CA VAL A 364 -2.81 7.26 -17.05
C VAL A 364 -3.22 7.12 -15.59
N THR A 365 -2.82 8.06 -14.73
CA THR A 365 -3.18 8.07 -13.31
C THR A 365 -4.69 8.24 -13.12
N CYS A 366 -5.34 9.11 -13.89
CA CYS A 366 -6.79 9.27 -13.89
C CYS A 366 -7.53 7.99 -14.31
N LEU A 367 -7.02 7.26 -15.32
CA LEU A 367 -7.59 5.96 -15.74
C LEU A 367 -7.48 4.91 -14.64
N LYS A 368 -6.32 4.84 -13.96
CA LYS A 368 -6.10 3.92 -12.83
C LYS A 368 -7.03 4.25 -11.67
N ASP A 369 -7.10 5.52 -11.26
CA ASP A 369 -7.96 5.95 -10.17
C ASP A 369 -9.46 5.72 -10.48
N LEU A 370 -9.89 5.99 -11.71
CA LEU A 370 -11.25 5.69 -12.16
C LEU A 370 -11.53 4.17 -12.11
N SER A 371 -10.58 3.34 -12.55
CA SER A 371 -10.76 1.88 -12.51
C SER A 371 -10.93 1.35 -11.09
N GLU A 372 -10.23 1.92 -10.11
CA GLU A 372 -10.37 1.56 -8.70
C GLU A 372 -11.76 1.93 -8.17
N VAL A 373 -12.23 3.15 -8.47
CA VAL A 373 -13.59 3.57 -8.09
C VAL A 373 -14.65 2.64 -8.69
N LEU A 374 -14.53 2.31 -9.97
CA LEU A 374 -15.44 1.38 -10.65
C LEU A 374 -15.43 -0.02 -10.00
N LEU A 375 -14.25 -0.49 -9.58
CA LEU A 375 -14.10 -1.77 -8.90
C LEU A 375 -14.81 -1.80 -7.53
N VAL A 376 -14.68 -0.71 -6.76
CA VAL A 376 -15.37 -0.56 -5.46
C VAL A 376 -16.89 -0.49 -5.66
N GLN A 377 -17.35 0.13 -6.75
CA GLN A 377 -18.75 0.14 -7.16
C GLN A 377 -19.27 -1.19 -7.76
N ASP A 378 -18.44 -2.24 -7.75
CA ASP A 378 -18.75 -3.56 -8.32
C ASP A 378 -18.98 -3.57 -9.84
N LYS A 379 -18.55 -2.53 -10.55
CA LYS A 379 -18.59 -2.43 -12.02
C LYS A 379 -17.32 -3.05 -12.62
N VAL A 380 -17.12 -4.34 -12.37
CA VAL A 380 -15.86 -5.07 -12.65
C VAL A 380 -15.43 -4.98 -14.12
N GLU A 381 -16.36 -5.13 -15.07
CA GLU A 381 -16.05 -5.06 -16.51
C GLU A 381 -15.67 -3.65 -16.97
N GLU A 382 -16.27 -2.61 -16.39
CA GLU A 382 -15.88 -1.23 -16.67
C GLU A 382 -14.51 -0.91 -16.08
N ALA A 383 -14.23 -1.39 -14.86
CA ALA A 383 -12.94 -1.25 -14.22
C ALA A 383 -11.83 -1.90 -15.07
N GLU A 384 -12.04 -3.14 -15.53
CA GLU A 384 -11.07 -3.85 -16.37
C GLU A 384 -10.80 -3.09 -17.68
N ARG A 385 -11.85 -2.67 -18.40
CA ARG A 385 -11.69 -1.91 -19.66
C ARG A 385 -10.95 -0.61 -19.44
N THR A 386 -11.24 0.10 -18.35
CA THR A 386 -10.61 1.39 -18.04
C THR A 386 -9.12 1.20 -17.70
N LEU A 387 -8.80 0.18 -16.89
CA LEU A 387 -7.41 -0.12 -16.54
C LEU A 387 -6.60 -0.64 -17.72
N ARG A 388 -7.22 -1.43 -18.62
CA ARG A 388 -6.55 -1.86 -19.86
C ARG A 388 -6.17 -0.68 -20.75
N LYS A 389 -6.98 0.38 -20.82
CA LYS A 389 -6.59 1.63 -21.51
C LYS A 389 -5.35 2.27 -20.87
N ALA A 390 -5.24 2.24 -19.54
CA ALA A 390 -4.03 2.73 -18.85
C ALA A 390 -2.80 1.90 -19.24
N LEU A 391 -2.94 0.58 -19.29
CA LEU A 391 -1.88 -0.35 -19.68
C LEU A 391 -1.57 -0.34 -21.19
N GLU A 392 -2.49 0.10 -22.05
CA GLU A 392 -2.17 0.38 -23.45
C GLU A 392 -1.22 1.57 -23.60
N LEU A 393 -1.30 2.55 -22.69
CA LEU A 393 -0.41 3.71 -22.66
C LEU A 393 0.94 3.38 -21.99
N ILE A 394 0.93 2.60 -20.90
CA ILE A 394 2.14 2.11 -20.21
C ILE A 394 2.01 0.59 -19.98
N PRO A 395 2.47 -0.25 -20.94
CA PRO A 395 2.35 -1.70 -20.83
C PRO A 395 3.08 -2.33 -19.65
N ASP A 396 4.15 -1.68 -19.19
CA ASP A 396 5.02 -2.15 -18.12
C ASP A 396 4.85 -1.31 -16.84
N ASP A 397 3.64 -0.76 -16.60
CA ASP A 397 3.28 -0.17 -15.30
C ASP A 397 3.01 -1.29 -14.29
N SER A 398 3.96 -1.51 -13.38
CA SER A 398 3.87 -2.53 -12.33
C SER A 398 2.59 -2.40 -11.49
N ASP A 399 2.23 -1.18 -11.08
CA ASP A 399 1.05 -0.93 -10.24
C ASP A 399 -0.23 -1.16 -11.04
N GLY A 400 -0.25 -0.75 -12.31
CA GLY A 400 -1.38 -1.01 -13.21
C GLY A 400 -1.60 -2.51 -13.43
N LEU A 401 -0.53 -3.29 -13.57
CA LEU A 401 -0.59 -4.75 -13.69
C LEU A 401 -1.05 -5.42 -12.39
N PHE A 402 -0.60 -4.92 -11.24
CA PHE A 402 -1.10 -5.35 -9.93
C PHE A 402 -2.61 -5.09 -9.81
N SER A 403 -3.07 -3.87 -10.09
CA SER A 403 -4.50 -3.54 -10.09
C SER A 403 -5.30 -4.42 -11.07
N LEU A 404 -4.73 -4.77 -12.23
CA LEU A 404 -5.38 -5.66 -13.19
C LEU A 404 -5.51 -7.07 -12.60
N GLY A 405 -4.48 -7.56 -11.92
CA GLY A 405 -4.54 -8.81 -11.18
C GLY A 405 -5.67 -8.83 -10.15
N VAL A 406 -5.86 -7.74 -9.40
CA VAL A 406 -6.95 -7.60 -8.42
C VAL A 406 -8.32 -7.63 -9.12
N ILE A 407 -8.49 -6.88 -10.20
CA ILE A 407 -9.75 -6.84 -10.97
C ILE A 407 -10.09 -8.22 -11.54
N LEU A 408 -9.12 -8.90 -12.14
CA LEU A 408 -9.30 -10.24 -12.72
C LEU A 408 -9.63 -11.28 -11.63
N SER A 409 -9.00 -11.18 -10.46
CA SER A 409 -9.37 -11.99 -9.29
C SER A 409 -10.84 -11.78 -8.90
N LYS A 410 -11.29 -10.52 -8.80
CA LYS A 410 -12.69 -10.20 -8.45
C LYS A 410 -13.68 -10.67 -9.52
N LYS A 411 -13.27 -10.69 -10.79
CA LYS A 411 -14.03 -11.25 -11.91
C LYS A 411 -14.10 -12.79 -11.90
N GLY A 412 -13.30 -13.47 -11.08
CA GLY A 412 -13.16 -14.92 -11.07
C GLY A 412 -12.21 -15.48 -12.12
N ASP A 413 -11.46 -14.63 -12.83
CA ASP A 413 -10.40 -15.04 -13.75
C ASP A 413 -9.08 -15.23 -13.00
N ALA A 414 -8.97 -16.36 -12.29
CA ALA A 414 -7.78 -16.69 -11.49
C ALA A 414 -6.50 -16.82 -12.35
N GLN A 415 -6.60 -17.34 -13.57
CA GLN A 415 -5.44 -17.51 -14.45
C GLN A 415 -4.96 -16.18 -15.00
N GLY A 416 -5.86 -15.31 -15.45
CA GLY A 416 -5.52 -13.95 -15.89
C GLY A 416 -4.93 -13.13 -14.74
N SER A 417 -5.45 -13.30 -13.53
CA SER A 417 -4.93 -12.64 -12.33
C SER A 417 -3.46 -13.02 -12.05
N ILE A 418 -3.14 -14.32 -12.07
CA ILE A 418 -1.76 -14.80 -11.92
C ILE A 418 -0.84 -14.21 -12.98
N VAL A 419 -1.25 -14.22 -14.25
CA VAL A 419 -0.42 -13.69 -15.35
C VAL A 419 -0.14 -12.20 -15.15
N ALA A 420 -1.14 -11.41 -14.74
CA ALA A 420 -0.96 -9.99 -14.46
C ALA A 420 -0.02 -9.75 -13.26
N TYR A 421 -0.19 -10.51 -12.18
CA TYR A 421 0.68 -10.44 -11.01
C TYR A 421 2.11 -10.89 -11.31
N GLU A 422 2.32 -11.96 -12.07
CA GLU A 422 3.67 -12.41 -12.47
C GLU A 422 4.37 -11.36 -13.32
N LYS A 423 3.65 -10.71 -14.25
CA LYS A 423 4.21 -9.61 -15.04
C LYS A 423 4.58 -8.44 -14.15
N SER A 424 3.70 -8.04 -13.23
CA SER A 424 3.99 -7.01 -12.22
C SER A 424 5.24 -7.37 -11.39
N ALA A 425 5.34 -8.60 -10.91
CA ALA A 425 6.44 -9.07 -10.06
C ALA A 425 7.78 -9.15 -10.80
N SER A 426 7.76 -9.32 -12.13
CA SER A 426 8.95 -9.26 -12.97
C SER A 426 9.49 -7.83 -13.14
N ILE A 427 8.65 -6.82 -12.96
CA ILE A 427 9.01 -5.39 -13.04
C ILE A 427 9.41 -4.87 -11.66
N ASN A 428 8.62 -5.19 -10.62
CA ASN A 428 8.90 -4.80 -9.24
C ASN A 428 8.78 -6.01 -8.31
N SER A 429 9.89 -6.71 -8.07
CA SER A 429 9.94 -7.84 -7.15
C SER A 429 9.80 -7.46 -5.68
N ASP A 430 10.05 -6.18 -5.35
CA ASP A 430 10.11 -5.67 -3.98
C ASP A 430 8.75 -5.25 -3.43
N ASP A 431 7.64 -5.46 -4.16
CA ASP A 431 6.30 -5.19 -3.67
C ASP A 431 5.78 -6.39 -2.86
N TYR A 432 5.80 -6.26 -1.53
CA TYR A 432 5.37 -7.33 -0.63
C TYR A 432 3.86 -7.61 -0.70
N GLU A 433 3.02 -6.63 -1.04
CA GLU A 433 1.56 -6.80 -1.17
C GLU A 433 1.25 -7.60 -2.44
N LEU A 434 1.96 -7.30 -3.53
CA LEU A 434 1.93 -8.09 -4.77
C LEU A 434 2.37 -9.53 -4.53
N GLN A 435 3.52 -9.76 -3.89
CA GLN A 435 4.02 -11.11 -3.62
C GLN A 435 3.02 -11.92 -2.78
N TYR A 436 2.44 -11.31 -1.75
CA TYR A 436 1.41 -11.95 -0.94
C TYR A 436 0.14 -12.30 -1.74
N ASN A 437 -0.37 -11.38 -2.54
CA ASN A 437 -1.56 -11.63 -3.36
C ASN A 437 -1.31 -12.69 -4.44
N LEU A 438 -0.12 -12.73 -5.04
CA LEU A 438 0.30 -13.81 -5.94
C LEU A 438 0.38 -15.15 -5.20
N GLY A 439 0.90 -15.16 -3.97
CA GLY A 439 0.93 -16.34 -3.10
C GLY A 439 -0.47 -16.89 -2.81
N LEU A 440 -1.43 -16.01 -2.51
CA LEU A 440 -2.84 -16.40 -2.34
C LEU A 440 -3.40 -17.08 -3.60
N LYS A 441 -3.12 -16.55 -4.79
CA LYS A 441 -3.58 -17.16 -6.05
C LYS A 441 -2.93 -18.53 -6.30
N TYR A 442 -1.67 -18.72 -5.91
CA TYR A 442 -1.02 -20.02 -5.98
C TYR A 442 -1.57 -21.01 -4.96
N SER A 443 -1.90 -20.54 -3.76
CA SER A 443 -2.58 -21.33 -2.72
C SER A 443 -3.94 -21.85 -3.22
N GLU A 444 -4.76 -20.99 -3.83
CA GLU A 444 -6.06 -21.36 -4.43
C GLU A 444 -5.95 -22.46 -5.50
N ARG A 445 -4.78 -22.59 -6.16
CA ARG A 445 -4.49 -23.63 -7.16
C ARG A 445 -3.78 -24.86 -6.61
N GLY A 446 -3.42 -24.86 -5.33
CA GLY A 446 -2.60 -25.90 -4.72
C GLY A 446 -1.14 -25.93 -5.22
N GLU A 447 -0.66 -24.84 -5.84
CA GLU A 447 0.74 -24.72 -6.29
C GLU A 447 1.66 -24.30 -5.14
N ARG A 448 1.80 -25.23 -4.18
CA ARG A 448 2.39 -25.01 -2.87
C ARG A 448 3.81 -24.45 -2.88
N ASP A 449 4.69 -24.97 -3.76
CA ASP A 449 6.08 -24.49 -3.82
C ASP A 449 6.15 -23.01 -4.22
N LYS A 450 5.27 -22.58 -5.13
CA LYS A 450 5.21 -21.17 -5.57
C LYS A 450 4.56 -20.28 -4.53
N GLU A 451 3.50 -20.76 -3.88
CA GLU A 451 2.87 -20.08 -2.74
C GLU A 451 3.90 -19.77 -1.64
N LEU A 452 4.62 -20.78 -1.16
CA LEU A 452 5.60 -20.60 -0.07
C LEU A 452 6.74 -19.68 -0.48
N LYS A 453 7.17 -19.74 -1.76
CA LYS A 453 8.17 -18.81 -2.30
C LYS A 453 7.65 -17.36 -2.31
N CYS A 454 6.40 -17.14 -2.70
CA CYS A 454 5.77 -15.82 -2.66
C CYS A 454 5.67 -15.27 -1.23
N TYR A 455 5.26 -16.08 -0.25
CA TYR A 455 5.27 -15.66 1.15
C TYR A 455 6.68 -15.37 1.67
N SER A 456 7.69 -16.16 1.27
CA SER A 456 9.09 -15.87 1.58
C SER A 456 9.50 -14.51 1.03
N ASN A 457 9.27 -14.25 -0.26
CA ASN A 457 9.63 -12.97 -0.89
C ASN A 457 8.96 -11.77 -0.19
N ALA A 458 7.66 -11.88 0.14
CA ALA A 458 6.95 -10.82 0.86
C ALA A 458 7.59 -10.52 2.22
N VAL A 459 7.99 -11.57 2.93
CA VAL A 459 8.62 -11.48 4.25
C VAL A 459 10.07 -11.01 4.16
N ASP A 460 10.81 -11.33 3.10
CA ASP A 460 12.18 -10.85 2.88
C ASP A 460 12.22 -9.33 2.64
N VAL A 461 11.16 -8.78 2.04
CA VAL A 461 10.97 -7.32 1.89
C VAL A 461 10.48 -6.69 3.20
N LYS A 462 9.45 -7.29 3.82
CA LYS A 462 8.84 -6.81 5.06
C LYS A 462 8.81 -7.94 6.10
N ASN A 463 9.86 -8.00 6.92
CA ASN A 463 10.15 -9.08 7.89
C ASN A 463 8.97 -9.50 8.77
N ASP A 464 8.12 -8.55 9.16
CA ASP A 464 6.98 -8.74 10.04
C ASP A 464 5.64 -8.55 9.31
N TYR A 465 5.56 -8.88 8.02
CA TYR A 465 4.29 -8.84 7.30
C TYR A 465 3.35 -9.96 7.77
N GLY A 466 2.51 -9.63 8.76
CA GLY A 466 1.63 -10.55 9.47
C GLY A 466 0.74 -11.42 8.58
N PRO A 467 0.05 -10.86 7.57
CA PRO A 467 -0.81 -11.65 6.67
C PRO A 467 -0.07 -12.77 5.93
N ALA A 468 1.13 -12.49 5.39
CA ALA A 468 1.92 -13.51 4.72
C ALA A 468 2.42 -14.59 5.69
N LEU A 469 2.89 -14.19 6.89
CA LEU A 469 3.33 -15.13 7.92
C LEU A 469 2.18 -16.02 8.44
N LEU A 470 0.97 -15.48 8.60
CA LEU A 470 -0.23 -16.23 8.97
C LEU A 470 -0.56 -17.32 7.95
N ASN A 471 -0.61 -16.96 6.66
CA ASN A 471 -0.98 -17.91 5.63
C ASN A 471 0.14 -18.92 5.41
N TRP A 472 1.41 -18.50 5.46
CA TRP A 472 2.55 -19.40 5.43
C TRP A 472 2.48 -20.43 6.58
N GLY A 473 2.25 -19.97 7.81
CA GLY A 473 2.09 -20.86 8.97
C GLY A 473 0.93 -21.84 8.80
N SER A 474 -0.19 -21.37 8.24
CA SER A 474 -1.37 -22.21 7.97
C SER A 474 -1.05 -23.28 6.94
N SER A 475 -0.41 -22.91 5.82
CA SER A 475 0.03 -23.86 4.81
C SER A 475 0.96 -24.90 5.45
N LEU A 476 2.00 -24.50 6.19
CA LEU A 476 2.91 -25.43 6.88
C LEU A 476 2.17 -26.39 7.82
N ALA A 477 1.19 -25.90 8.58
CA ALA A 477 0.39 -26.73 9.47
C ALA A 477 -0.43 -27.79 8.70
N GLU A 478 -0.95 -27.47 7.52
CA GLU A 478 -1.63 -28.43 6.64
C GLU A 478 -0.69 -29.53 6.13
N ALA A 479 0.60 -29.22 5.91
CA ALA A 479 1.63 -30.24 5.62
C ALA A 479 2.19 -30.91 6.87
N GLN A 480 1.60 -30.66 8.05
CA GLN A 480 2.03 -31.22 9.34
C GLN A 480 3.44 -30.80 9.77
N ASP A 481 4.00 -29.75 9.15
CA ASP A 481 5.19 -29.08 9.67
C ASP A 481 4.79 -28.10 10.77
N TYR A 482 4.49 -28.66 11.93
CA TYR A 482 4.01 -27.91 13.08
C TYR A 482 5.08 -27.00 13.70
N ASP A 483 6.35 -27.39 13.63
CA ASP A 483 7.44 -26.57 14.15
C ASP A 483 7.67 -25.33 13.27
N GLY A 484 7.68 -25.49 11.94
CA GLY A 484 7.71 -24.38 11.00
C GLY A 484 6.48 -23.47 11.12
N ALA A 485 5.28 -24.06 11.24
CA ALA A 485 4.05 -23.29 11.43
C ALA A 485 4.08 -22.44 12.72
N ALA A 486 4.55 -23.01 13.83
CA ALA A 486 4.67 -22.30 15.10
C ALA A 486 5.64 -21.11 15.02
N GLU A 487 6.79 -21.26 14.34
CA GLU A 487 7.73 -20.15 14.12
C GLU A 487 7.08 -19.00 13.34
N LYS A 488 6.34 -19.31 12.26
CA LYS A 488 5.64 -18.28 11.47
C LYS A 488 4.54 -17.58 12.27
N PHE A 489 3.73 -18.32 13.03
CA PHE A 489 2.71 -17.70 13.87
C PHE A 489 3.29 -16.84 14.98
N VAL A 490 4.41 -17.24 15.59
CA VAL A 490 5.09 -16.41 16.60
C VAL A 490 5.53 -15.07 16.00
N ARG A 491 6.10 -15.08 14.79
CA ARG A 491 6.48 -13.85 14.10
C ARG A 491 5.27 -13.01 13.68
N ALA A 492 4.20 -13.64 13.21
CA ALA A 492 2.97 -12.94 12.83
C ALA A 492 2.31 -12.21 14.02
N MET A 493 2.65 -12.55 15.27
CA MET A 493 2.17 -11.81 16.43
C MET A 493 2.79 -10.42 16.60
N ALA A 494 3.91 -10.12 15.92
CA ALA A 494 4.52 -8.79 15.94
C ALA A 494 3.68 -7.73 15.22
N ASP A 495 2.84 -8.16 14.27
CA ASP A 495 1.90 -7.30 13.57
C ASP A 495 0.56 -7.23 14.35
N GLU A 496 0.17 -6.01 14.70
CA GLU A 496 -1.00 -5.74 15.53
C GLU A 496 -2.31 -6.23 14.91
N GLU A 497 -2.41 -6.20 13.57
CA GLU A 497 -3.61 -6.63 12.84
C GLU A 497 -3.80 -8.15 12.88
N THR A 498 -2.70 -8.90 13.04
CA THR A 498 -2.69 -10.36 12.99
C THR A 498 -2.47 -11.02 14.34
N THR A 499 -2.13 -10.29 15.40
CA THR A 499 -1.76 -10.84 16.71
C THR A 499 -2.73 -11.89 17.25
N LEU A 500 -4.04 -11.59 17.28
CA LEU A 500 -5.04 -12.51 17.82
C LEU A 500 -5.21 -13.76 16.95
N LYS A 501 -5.30 -13.58 15.63
CA LYS A 501 -5.43 -14.70 14.67
C LYS A 501 -4.20 -15.61 14.74
N ALA A 502 -3.02 -15.03 14.84
CA ALA A 502 -1.75 -15.74 14.97
C ALA A 502 -1.66 -16.53 16.27
N ALA A 503 -2.03 -15.92 17.40
CA ALA A 503 -2.06 -16.60 18.70
C ALA A 503 -3.06 -17.77 18.73
N VAL A 504 -4.22 -17.61 18.09
CA VAL A 504 -5.22 -18.69 17.96
C VAL A 504 -4.68 -19.85 17.11
N ASN A 505 -4.06 -19.56 15.97
CA ASN A 505 -3.50 -20.60 15.11
C ASN A 505 -2.30 -21.30 15.75
N LEU A 506 -1.42 -20.55 16.43
CA LEU A 506 -0.33 -21.08 17.23
C LEU A 506 -0.85 -22.04 18.30
N ALA A 507 -1.88 -21.65 19.04
CA ALA A 507 -2.51 -22.46 20.07
C ALA A 507 -3.08 -23.79 19.54
N MET A 508 -3.64 -23.80 18.33
CA MET A 508 -4.09 -25.03 17.69
C MET A 508 -2.91 -25.96 17.37
N VAL A 509 -1.85 -25.42 16.77
CA VAL A 509 -0.66 -26.18 16.37
C VAL A 509 0.14 -26.66 17.57
N ASP A 510 0.35 -25.83 18.58
CA ASP A 510 1.06 -26.19 19.80
C ASP A 510 0.36 -27.30 20.58
N ASN A 511 -0.98 -27.35 20.57
CA ASN A 511 -1.70 -28.48 21.14
C ASN A 511 -1.41 -29.79 20.39
N LEU A 512 -1.21 -29.75 19.06
CA LEU A 512 -0.80 -30.94 18.28
C LEU A 512 0.65 -31.32 18.58
N ARG A 513 1.56 -30.34 18.63
CA ARG A 513 2.98 -30.54 18.97
C ARG A 513 3.14 -31.17 20.35
N ALA A 514 2.47 -30.62 21.36
CA ALA A 514 2.52 -31.14 22.72
C ALA A 514 1.99 -32.59 22.82
N ASN A 515 0.91 -32.91 22.10
CA ASN A 515 0.42 -34.28 22.02
C ASN A 515 1.44 -35.22 21.35
N GLY A 516 2.07 -34.80 20.26
CA GLY A 516 3.12 -35.56 19.60
C GLY A 516 4.35 -35.80 20.48
N MET A 517 4.78 -34.77 21.23
CA MET A 517 5.85 -34.86 22.22
C MET A 517 5.51 -35.84 23.35
N ALA A 518 4.29 -35.73 23.91
CA ALA A 518 3.82 -36.59 24.97
C ALA A 518 3.76 -38.07 24.55
N VAL A 519 3.29 -38.36 23.32
CA VAL A 519 3.30 -39.72 22.76
C VAL A 519 4.72 -40.28 22.62
N LYS A 520 5.70 -39.43 22.31
CA LYS A 520 7.12 -39.79 22.24
C LYS A 520 7.80 -39.86 23.62
N GLY A 521 7.07 -39.59 24.70
CA GLY A 521 7.59 -39.59 26.08
C GLY A 521 8.23 -38.27 26.52
N ASP A 522 8.28 -37.25 25.66
CA ASP A 522 8.78 -35.92 26.00
C ASP A 522 7.67 -35.08 26.66
N LEU A 523 7.39 -35.42 27.92
CA LEU A 523 6.38 -34.70 28.71
C LEU A 523 6.87 -33.32 29.15
N GLY A 524 8.19 -33.10 29.25
CA GLY A 524 8.76 -31.79 29.60
C GLY A 524 8.60 -30.78 28.48
N GLY A 525 8.99 -31.14 27.26
CA GLY A 525 8.76 -30.31 26.08
C GLY A 525 7.28 -30.05 25.84
N ALA A 526 6.42 -31.05 26.06
CA ALA A 526 4.98 -30.88 25.96
C ALA A 526 4.43 -29.85 26.96
N SER A 527 4.88 -29.85 28.23
CA SER A 527 4.43 -28.84 29.19
C SER A 527 4.91 -27.44 28.82
N ASP A 528 6.18 -27.30 28.41
CA ASP A 528 6.79 -26.00 28.11
C ASP A 528 6.10 -25.31 26.92
N VAL A 529 5.78 -26.09 25.87
CA VAL A 529 5.03 -25.61 24.71
C VAL A 529 3.63 -25.13 25.12
N LEU A 530 2.90 -25.93 25.91
CA LEU A 530 1.54 -25.60 26.33
C LEU A 530 1.49 -24.34 27.20
N GLU A 531 2.38 -24.23 28.20
CA GLU A 531 2.44 -23.06 29.09
C GLU A 531 2.69 -21.77 28.30
N LYS A 532 3.69 -21.81 27.40
CA LYS A 532 4.04 -20.66 26.56
C LYS A 532 2.88 -20.27 25.64
N SER A 533 2.23 -21.25 25.01
CA SER A 533 1.10 -21.03 24.10
C SER A 533 -0.11 -20.43 24.81
N ILE A 534 -0.45 -20.93 26.01
CA ILE A 534 -1.52 -20.37 26.86
C ILE A 534 -1.21 -18.91 27.21
N GLY A 535 0.05 -18.61 27.56
CA GLY A 535 0.50 -17.24 27.87
C GLY A 535 0.30 -16.29 26.69
N TYR A 536 0.76 -16.67 25.49
CA TYR A 536 0.55 -15.88 24.28
C TYR A 536 -0.93 -15.66 23.96
N LEU A 537 -1.73 -16.72 24.02
CA LEU A 537 -3.16 -16.63 23.71
C LEU A 537 -3.92 -15.76 24.71
N LYS A 538 -3.66 -15.91 26.03
CA LYS A 538 -4.28 -15.06 27.05
C LYS A 538 -3.91 -13.59 26.84
N LYS A 539 -2.63 -13.30 26.56
CA LYS A 539 -2.16 -11.93 26.27
C LYS A 539 -2.88 -11.35 25.04
N ALA A 540 -2.89 -12.08 23.92
CA ALA A 540 -3.52 -11.64 22.68
C ALA A 540 -5.04 -11.43 22.82
N ILE A 541 -5.73 -12.26 23.61
CA ILE A 541 -7.16 -12.08 23.92
C ILE A 541 -7.40 -10.79 24.70
N VAL A 542 -6.54 -10.47 25.68
CA VAL A 542 -6.66 -9.23 26.47
C VAL A 542 -6.40 -8.02 25.59
N GLU A 543 -5.30 -8.01 24.83
CA GLU A 543 -4.94 -6.94 23.90
C GLU A 543 -6.05 -6.73 22.85
N GLY A 544 -6.54 -7.83 22.27
CA GLY A 544 -7.67 -7.80 21.36
C GLY A 544 -8.94 -7.24 22.01
N ALA A 545 -9.32 -7.69 23.20
CA ALA A 545 -10.51 -7.21 23.90
C ALA A 545 -10.43 -5.72 24.24
N THR A 546 -9.24 -5.20 24.55
CA THR A 546 -9.04 -3.75 24.76
C THR A 546 -9.19 -2.94 23.48
N ARG A 547 -8.91 -3.54 22.31
CA ARG A 547 -9.05 -2.91 20.99
C ARG A 547 -10.47 -3.00 20.43
N GLY A 548 -11.25 -4.01 20.84
CA GLY A 548 -12.60 -4.33 20.38
C GLY A 548 -13.71 -3.29 20.63
N ILE A 549 -13.37 -2.02 20.85
CA ILE A 549 -14.30 -0.87 20.80
C ILE A 549 -14.29 -0.23 19.39
N VAL A 550 -13.40 -0.64 18.47
CA VAL A 550 -13.31 -0.08 17.12
C VAL A 550 -13.43 -1.17 16.05
N GLY A 551 -14.67 -1.45 15.60
CA GLY A 551 -14.96 -2.18 14.36
C GLY A 551 -15.78 -3.46 14.52
N ASP A 552 -16.94 -3.50 13.86
CA ASP A 552 -17.86 -4.63 13.81
C ASP A 552 -17.37 -5.70 12.82
N ASP A 553 -16.19 -6.28 13.09
CA ASP A 553 -15.63 -7.38 12.31
C ASP A 553 -16.11 -8.72 12.88
N SER A 554 -17.09 -9.34 12.20
CA SER A 554 -17.71 -10.60 12.63
C SER A 554 -16.70 -11.75 12.84
N ASP A 555 -15.55 -11.70 12.16
CA ASP A 555 -14.45 -12.64 12.35
C ASP A 555 -13.79 -12.46 13.71
N PHE A 556 -13.61 -11.21 14.16
CA PHE A 556 -12.89 -10.92 15.40
C PHE A 556 -13.60 -11.49 16.64
N GLY A 557 -14.92 -11.35 16.71
CA GLY A 557 -15.73 -11.96 17.77
C GLY A 557 -15.64 -13.49 17.77
N SER A 558 -15.57 -14.10 16.57
CA SER A 558 -15.34 -15.53 16.40
C SER A 558 -13.97 -15.96 16.91
N TYR A 559 -12.90 -15.24 16.57
CA TYR A 559 -11.54 -15.51 17.05
C TYR A 559 -11.42 -15.34 18.57
N LEU A 560 -12.04 -14.33 19.16
CA LEU A 560 -12.08 -14.15 20.62
C LEU A 560 -12.78 -15.33 21.31
N LYS A 561 -13.93 -15.77 20.79
CA LYS A 561 -14.66 -16.92 21.33
C LYS A 561 -13.84 -18.21 21.18
N THR A 562 -13.25 -18.42 20.01
CA THR A 562 -12.39 -19.57 19.70
C THR A 562 -11.16 -19.60 20.61
N GLY A 563 -10.50 -18.46 20.79
CA GLY A 563 -9.36 -18.30 21.68
C GLY A 563 -9.71 -18.66 23.12
N LYS A 564 -10.83 -18.15 23.66
CA LYS A 564 -11.28 -18.54 25.02
C LYS A 564 -11.50 -20.04 25.16
N GLY A 565 -12.13 -20.68 24.17
CA GLY A 565 -12.30 -22.14 24.17
C GLY A 565 -10.96 -22.89 24.12
N LEU A 566 -10.01 -22.40 23.31
CA LEU A 566 -8.67 -22.99 23.20
C LEU A 566 -7.87 -22.88 24.49
N VAL A 567 -7.96 -21.77 25.22
CA VAL A 567 -7.33 -21.64 26.56
C VAL A 567 -7.77 -22.80 27.45
N GLY A 568 -9.07 -23.09 27.52
CA GLY A 568 -9.59 -24.22 28.30
C GLY A 568 -9.02 -25.56 27.82
N LYS A 569 -8.98 -25.79 26.50
CA LYS A 569 -8.46 -27.02 25.90
C LYS A 569 -6.97 -27.24 26.19
N LEU A 570 -6.14 -26.22 26.00
CA LEU A 570 -4.69 -26.29 26.28
C LEU A 570 -4.42 -26.50 27.77
N THR A 571 -5.17 -25.80 28.63
CA THR A 571 -5.05 -25.94 30.09
C THR A 571 -5.42 -27.37 30.53
N MET A 572 -6.44 -27.97 29.92
CA MET A 572 -6.77 -29.38 30.14
C MET A 572 -5.62 -30.30 29.73
N THR A 573 -5.06 -30.12 28.53
CA THR A 573 -3.91 -30.92 28.05
C THR A 573 -2.71 -30.78 28.98
N LEU A 574 -2.42 -29.57 29.47
CA LEU A 574 -1.33 -29.30 30.41
C LEU A 574 -1.52 -30.05 31.74
N GLY A 575 -2.74 -30.04 32.29
CA GLY A 575 -3.05 -30.81 33.51
C GLY A 575 -2.84 -32.31 33.33
N GLN A 576 -3.17 -32.85 32.15
CA GLN A 576 -2.93 -34.26 31.80
C GLN A 576 -1.43 -34.56 31.66
N VAL A 577 -0.66 -33.67 31.04
CA VAL A 577 0.80 -33.80 30.92
C VAL A 577 1.45 -33.81 32.30
N PHE A 578 1.10 -32.88 33.19
CA PHE A 578 1.61 -32.87 34.57
C PHE A 578 1.26 -34.12 35.37
N ALA A 579 0.06 -34.65 35.20
CA ALA A 579 -0.33 -35.92 35.80
C ALA A 579 0.56 -37.07 35.30
N GLY A 580 0.84 -37.12 33.98
CA GLY A 580 1.78 -38.07 33.39
C GLY A 580 3.21 -37.95 33.92
N MET A 581 3.66 -36.72 34.18
CA MET A 581 4.95 -36.43 34.82
C MET A 581 4.97 -36.75 36.32
N LYS A 582 3.85 -37.19 36.91
CA LYS A 582 3.65 -37.36 38.36
C LYS A 582 3.81 -36.06 39.17
N LYS A 583 3.66 -34.89 38.52
CA LYS A 583 3.60 -33.58 39.17
C LYS A 583 2.16 -33.29 39.63
N PHE A 584 1.64 -34.12 40.55
CA PHE A 584 0.23 -34.09 40.95
C PHE A 584 -0.22 -32.76 41.58
N GLU A 585 0.69 -32.05 42.24
CA GLU A 585 0.39 -30.73 42.81
C GLU A 585 0.10 -29.70 41.72
N ALA A 586 0.99 -29.58 40.73
CA ALA A 586 0.80 -28.72 39.57
C ALA A 586 -0.43 -29.13 38.73
N ALA A 587 -0.67 -30.44 38.56
CA ALA A 587 -1.86 -30.94 37.88
C ALA A 587 -3.15 -30.52 38.61
N GLU A 588 -3.19 -30.62 39.94
CA GLU A 588 -4.35 -30.19 40.72
C GLU A 588 -4.59 -28.69 40.58
N GLU A 589 -3.54 -27.87 40.68
CA GLU A 589 -3.64 -26.42 40.52
C GLU A 589 -4.22 -26.04 39.15
N VAL A 590 -3.71 -26.64 38.08
CA VAL A 590 -4.21 -26.44 36.72
C VAL A 590 -5.68 -26.83 36.59
N PHE A 591 -6.09 -27.99 37.11
CA PHE A 591 -7.49 -28.42 37.03
C PHE A 591 -8.43 -27.58 37.90
N ARG A 592 -7.98 -27.10 39.07
CA ARG A 592 -8.74 -26.15 39.89
C ARG A 592 -8.94 -24.82 39.18
N GLN A 593 -7.90 -24.31 38.53
CA GLN A 593 -8.02 -23.08 37.74
C GLN A 593 -8.96 -23.28 36.54
N LEU A 594 -8.86 -24.41 35.85
CA LEU A 594 -9.71 -24.75 34.72
C LEU A 594 -11.19 -24.84 35.11
N THR A 595 -11.54 -25.52 36.19
CA THR A 595 -12.94 -25.64 36.64
C THR A 595 -13.51 -24.33 37.16
N LYS A 596 -12.66 -23.41 37.64
CA LYS A 596 -13.03 -22.05 38.01
C LYS A 596 -13.29 -21.17 36.78
N GLU A 597 -12.39 -21.20 35.79
CA GLU A 597 -12.52 -20.40 34.56
C GLU A 597 -13.61 -20.95 33.62
N PHE A 598 -13.80 -22.27 33.57
CA PHE A 598 -14.71 -22.97 32.66
C PHE A 598 -15.62 -23.97 33.41
N PRO A 599 -16.54 -23.49 34.27
CA PRO A 599 -17.30 -24.34 35.19
C PRO A 599 -18.29 -25.29 34.52
N THR A 600 -18.59 -25.10 33.24
CA THR A 600 -19.49 -25.95 32.44
C THR A 600 -18.76 -27.07 31.69
N GLU A 601 -17.42 -27.04 31.63
CA GLU A 601 -16.62 -28.02 30.89
C GLU A 601 -16.39 -29.29 31.72
N LYS A 602 -17.17 -30.34 31.46
CA LYS A 602 -17.09 -31.63 32.15
C LYS A 602 -15.67 -32.22 32.22
N PRO A 603 -14.84 -32.19 31.15
CA PRO A 603 -13.51 -32.78 31.19
C PRO A 603 -12.60 -32.20 32.28
N GLY A 604 -12.71 -30.91 32.59
CA GLY A 604 -11.91 -30.28 33.64
C GLY A 604 -12.26 -30.82 35.04
N TRP A 605 -13.55 -30.97 35.33
CA TRP A 605 -14.04 -31.56 36.57
C TRP A 605 -13.65 -33.03 36.73
N MET A 606 -13.72 -33.81 35.65
CA MET A 606 -13.25 -35.20 35.64
C MET A 606 -11.75 -35.30 35.92
N GLY A 607 -10.95 -34.41 35.33
CA GLY A 607 -9.51 -34.31 35.59
C GLY A 607 -9.23 -33.99 37.06
N LEU A 608 -9.93 -33.00 37.63
CA LEU A 608 -9.78 -32.62 39.05
C LEU A 608 -10.09 -33.79 39.99
N ALA A 609 -11.24 -34.46 39.81
CA ALA A 609 -11.62 -35.60 40.65
C ALA A 609 -10.57 -36.71 40.63
N ARG A 610 -10.03 -37.02 39.45
CA ARG A 610 -9.01 -38.05 39.27
C ARG A 610 -7.70 -37.70 40.01
N ILE A 611 -7.27 -36.44 39.96
CA ILE A 611 -6.05 -36.00 40.65
C ILE A 611 -6.25 -35.96 42.16
N LEU A 612 -7.41 -35.52 42.64
CA LEU A 612 -7.75 -35.55 44.06
C LEU A 612 -7.72 -36.97 44.64
N GLU A 613 -8.26 -37.93 43.88
CA GLU A 613 -8.21 -39.35 44.25
C GLU A 613 -6.77 -39.86 44.34
N MET A 614 -5.93 -39.55 43.34
CA MET A 614 -4.52 -39.98 43.34
C MET A 614 -3.69 -39.33 44.47
N ARG A 615 -3.96 -38.07 44.81
CA ARG A 615 -3.10 -37.27 45.70
C ARG A 615 -3.53 -37.34 47.17
N HIS A 616 -4.84 -37.41 47.44
CA HIS A 616 -5.39 -37.29 48.79
C HIS A 616 -6.21 -38.51 49.23
N GLY A 617 -6.60 -39.40 48.31
CA GLY A 617 -7.36 -40.61 48.61
C GLY A 617 -8.65 -40.31 49.39
N GLU A 618 -8.85 -40.99 50.53
CA GLU A 618 -10.04 -40.79 51.36
C GLU A 618 -10.23 -39.35 51.85
N LYS A 619 -9.16 -38.58 52.02
CA LYS A 619 -9.26 -37.19 52.52
C LYS A 619 -10.00 -36.26 51.55
N ALA A 620 -10.03 -36.60 50.26
CA ALA A 620 -10.78 -35.83 49.26
C ALA A 620 -12.15 -36.42 48.93
N ARG A 621 -12.63 -37.44 49.66
CA ARG A 621 -13.86 -38.18 49.32
C ARG A 621 -15.08 -37.26 49.22
N GLU A 622 -15.26 -36.36 50.18
CA GLU A 622 -16.38 -35.41 50.18
C GLU A 622 -16.31 -34.45 48.97
N GLU A 623 -15.11 -33.94 48.67
CA GLU A 623 -14.90 -33.06 47.53
C GLU A 623 -15.17 -33.79 46.20
N ILE A 624 -14.72 -35.04 46.07
CA ILE A 624 -14.96 -35.88 44.89
C ILE A 624 -16.46 -36.15 44.71
N GLU A 625 -17.21 -36.43 45.78
CA GLU A 625 -18.67 -36.61 45.69
C GLU A 625 -19.38 -35.32 45.27
N ASN A 626 -18.93 -34.16 45.76
CA ASN A 626 -19.44 -32.87 45.30
C ASN A 626 -19.17 -32.63 43.80
N ILE A 627 -17.98 -33.00 43.31
CA ILE A 627 -17.64 -32.93 41.89
C ILE A 627 -18.52 -33.89 41.07
N LYS A 628 -18.77 -35.11 41.55
CA LYS A 628 -19.68 -36.07 40.87
C LYS A 628 -21.09 -35.54 40.77
N ALA A 629 -21.63 -34.96 41.85
CA ALA A 629 -22.95 -34.33 41.83
C ALA A 629 -23.01 -33.16 40.83
N LYS A 630 -21.94 -32.35 40.77
CA LYS A 630 -21.82 -31.28 39.78
C LYS A 630 -21.82 -31.83 38.35
N LEU A 631 -21.05 -32.89 38.08
CA LEU A 631 -20.98 -33.55 36.77
C LEU A 631 -22.30 -34.17 36.32
N GLN A 632 -23.14 -34.63 37.25
CA GLN A 632 -24.50 -35.12 36.96
C GLN A 632 -25.48 -34.00 36.61
N GLY A 633 -25.27 -32.80 37.16
CA GLY A 633 -26.11 -31.63 36.89
C GLY A 633 -25.71 -30.83 35.64
N LEU A 634 -24.46 -30.96 35.18
CA LEU A 634 -23.98 -30.50 33.88
C LEU A 634 -24.40 -31.50 32.79
#